data_AF-A0AAF0LTD7-F1
#
_entry.id   AF-A0AAF0LTD7-F1
#
_cell.length_a   1.000
_cell.length_b   1.000
_cell.length_c   1.000
_cell.angle_alpha   90.00
_cell.angle_beta   90.00
_cell.angle_gamma   90.00
#
_symmetry.space_group_name_H-M   'P 1'
#
loop_
_entity.id
_entity.type
_entity.pdbx_description
1 polymer ?
#
loop_
_entity_poly.entity_id
_entity_poly.type
_entity_poly.pdbx_seq_one_letter_code
_entity_poly.pdbx_strand_id
1 'polypeptide(L)'
;MLSDDQVEQTMAMIEKSQQLAGHFPDAEALARARGILDGSLTYDEAAAQLEAKYGVPIRRSERASRLDEAEHARRQQVVDEARTSTALEGGRASDATHELQDQWVAGDITLEQMHAGVRRLHPSTAD
;
A
#
# COMPACT_ATOMS: atom_id res chain seq x y z
N MET A 1 8.47 5.25 10.17
CA MET A 1 8.28 6.23 11.25
C MET A 1 8.39 7.61 10.65
N LEU A 2 7.43 8.48 10.91
CA LEU A 2 7.37 9.83 10.32
C LEU A 2 8.29 10.81 11.08
N SER A 3 8.69 11.92 10.46
CA SER A 3 9.32 13.04 11.18
C SER A 3 8.31 13.78 12.06
N ASP A 4 8.77 14.55 13.05
CA ASP A 4 7.89 15.30 13.97
C ASP A 4 6.88 16.19 13.23
N ASP A 5 7.34 16.96 12.23
CA ASP A 5 6.45 17.81 11.41
C ASP A 5 5.40 17.00 10.65
N GLN A 6 5.78 15.81 10.14
CA GLN A 6 4.87 14.92 9.44
C GLN A 6 3.86 14.27 10.39
N VAL A 7 4.27 13.95 11.62
CA VAL A 7 3.36 13.47 12.67
C VAL A 7 2.32 14.54 13.00
N GLU A 8 2.73 15.80 13.23
CA GLU A 8 1.79 16.89 13.54
C GLU A 8 0.80 17.14 12.40
N GLN A 9 1.29 17.21 11.16
CA GLN A 9 0.43 17.40 10.00
C GLN A 9 -0.58 16.25 9.86
N THR A 10 -0.11 15.01 10.04
CA THR A 10 -0.97 13.83 9.95
C THR A 10 -1.99 13.78 11.10
N MET A 11 -1.60 14.14 12.31
CA MET A 11 -2.49 14.22 13.48
C MET A 11 -3.60 15.25 13.27
N ALA A 12 -3.27 16.44 12.74
CA ALA A 12 -4.26 17.46 12.40
C ALA A 12 -5.27 16.95 11.36
N MET A 13 -4.80 16.21 10.34
CA MET A 13 -5.67 15.59 9.34
C MET A 13 -6.57 14.51 9.93
N ILE A 14 -6.03 13.65 10.81
CA ILE A 14 -6.80 12.60 11.49
C ILE A 14 -7.91 13.24 12.33
N GLU A 15 -7.56 14.18 13.21
CA GLU A 15 -8.52 14.83 14.09
C GLU A 15 -9.61 15.54 13.30
N LYS A 16 -9.23 16.32 12.27
CA LYS A 16 -10.19 17.04 11.44
C LYS A 16 -11.11 16.10 10.67
N SER A 17 -10.58 15.00 10.15
CA SER A 17 -11.37 13.99 9.42
C SER A 17 -12.39 13.32 10.34
N GLN A 18 -12.00 13.00 11.58
CA GLN A 18 -12.92 12.44 12.57
C GLN A 18 -14.04 13.44 12.91
N GLN A 19 -13.71 14.71 13.15
CA GLN A 19 -14.71 15.76 13.41
C GLN A 19 -15.68 15.95 12.24
N LEU A 20 -15.18 15.92 11.00
CA LEU A 20 -16.02 16.01 9.80
C LEU A 20 -16.96 14.80 9.65
N ALA A 21 -16.54 13.62 10.14
CA ALA A 21 -17.38 12.43 10.24
C ALA A 21 -18.33 12.45 11.45
N GLY A 22 -18.33 13.52 12.26
CA GLY A 22 -19.15 13.64 13.46
C GLY A 22 -18.60 12.89 14.69
N HIS A 23 -17.34 12.45 14.63
CA HIS A 23 -16.64 11.81 15.74
C HIS A 23 -15.74 12.80 16.47
N PHE A 24 -15.73 12.71 17.80
CA PHE A 24 -14.93 13.57 18.66
C PHE A 24 -14.02 12.69 19.52
N PRO A 25 -12.86 12.27 18.99
CA PRO A 25 -11.92 11.42 19.72
C PRO A 25 -11.40 12.13 20.97
N ASP A 26 -11.22 11.37 22.05
CA ASP A 26 -10.60 11.86 23.27
C ASP A 26 -9.07 11.91 23.15
N ALA A 27 -8.42 12.50 24.15
CA ALA A 27 -6.96 12.63 24.18
C ALA A 27 -6.25 11.26 24.16
N GLU A 28 -6.83 10.21 24.72
CA GLU A 28 -6.24 8.87 24.68
C GLU A 28 -6.28 8.27 23.27
N ALA A 29 -7.39 8.44 22.55
CA ALA A 29 -7.51 8.00 21.17
C ALA A 29 -6.48 8.71 20.28
N LEU A 30 -6.31 10.02 20.46
CA LEU A 30 -5.31 10.80 19.74
C LEU A 30 -3.87 10.39 20.13
N ALA A 31 -3.61 10.12 21.41
CA ALA A 31 -2.30 9.65 21.87
C ALA A 31 -1.90 8.31 21.24
N ARG A 32 -2.83 7.35 21.12
CA ARG A 32 -2.55 6.07 20.44
C ARG A 32 -2.27 6.27 18.94
N ALA A 33 -3.05 7.11 18.27
CA ALA A 33 -2.81 7.43 16.86
C ALA A 33 -1.43 8.04 16.65
N ARG A 34 -1.04 8.98 17.52
CA ARG A 34 0.30 9.58 17.51
C ARG A 34 1.40 8.55 17.71
N GLY A 35 1.26 7.69 18.73
CA GLY A 35 2.24 6.65 19.04
C GLY A 35 2.48 5.69 17.87
N ILE A 36 1.45 5.41 17.07
CA ILE A 36 1.58 4.62 15.85
C ILE A 36 2.40 5.35 14.78
N LEU A 37 2.16 6.66 14.60
CA LEU A 37 2.82 7.47 13.57
C LEU A 37 4.30 7.73 13.89
N ASP A 38 4.60 8.00 15.17
CA ASP A 38 5.95 8.21 15.69
C ASP A 38 6.67 6.91 16.07
N GLY A 39 6.03 5.75 15.88
CA GLY A 39 6.64 4.43 16.10
C GLY A 39 6.88 4.06 17.57
N SER A 40 6.47 4.88 18.54
CA SER A 40 6.51 4.52 19.97
C SER A 40 5.46 3.48 20.36
N LEU A 41 4.48 3.23 19.49
CA LEU A 41 3.44 2.22 19.67
C LEU A 41 3.21 1.44 18.37
N THR A 42 3.22 0.11 18.43
CA THR A 42 2.81 -0.70 17.27
C THR A 42 1.29 -0.78 17.17
N TYR A 43 0.78 -1.12 15.98
CA TYR A 43 -0.66 -1.39 15.80
C TYR A 43 -1.17 -2.51 16.70
N ASP A 44 -0.37 -3.56 16.92
CA ASP A 44 -0.74 -4.68 17.78
C ASP A 44 -0.82 -4.27 19.25
N GLU A 45 0.12 -3.44 19.74
CA GLU A 45 0.06 -2.89 21.10
C GLU A 45 -1.12 -1.93 21.28
N ALA A 46 -1.39 -1.07 20.29
CA ALA A 46 -2.55 -0.20 20.31
C ALA A 46 -3.87 -0.99 20.33
N ALA A 47 -3.96 -2.07 19.54
CA ALA A 47 -5.10 -2.97 19.56
C ALA A 47 -5.27 -3.64 20.92
N ALA A 48 -4.19 -4.18 21.50
CA ALA A 48 -4.23 -4.79 22.83
C ALA A 48 -4.71 -3.82 23.93
N GLN A 49 -4.31 -2.54 23.85
CA GLN A 49 -4.81 -1.50 24.76
C GLN A 49 -6.33 -1.27 24.62
N LEU A 50 -6.84 -1.26 23.39
CA LEU A 50 -8.27 -1.10 23.12
C LEU A 50 -9.06 -2.34 23.59
N GLU A 51 -8.55 -3.53 23.34
CA GLU A 51 -9.14 -4.79 23.82
C GLU A 51 -9.20 -4.81 25.36
N ALA A 52 -8.13 -4.38 26.03
CA ALA A 52 -8.10 -4.26 27.48
C ALA A 52 -9.10 -3.22 28.02
N LYS A 53 -9.27 -2.08 27.32
CA LYS A 53 -10.19 -1.01 27.74
C LYS A 53 -11.65 -1.39 27.56
N TYR A 54 -12.00 -2.05 26.45
CA TYR A 54 -13.40 -2.28 26.07
C TYR A 54 -13.85 -3.74 26.21
N GLY A 55 -12.96 -4.68 26.51
CA GLY A 55 -13.28 -6.09 26.72
C GLY A 55 -13.77 -6.80 25.45
N VAL A 56 -13.49 -6.26 24.27
CA VAL A 56 -13.89 -6.82 22.97
C VAL A 56 -12.68 -6.97 22.06
N PRO A 57 -12.56 -8.07 21.30
CA PRO A 57 -11.47 -8.24 20.35
C PRO A 57 -11.56 -7.21 19.22
N ILE A 58 -10.46 -6.54 18.92
CA ILE A 58 -10.39 -5.57 17.83
C ILE A 58 -9.98 -6.29 16.56
N ARG A 59 -10.81 -6.18 15.51
CA ARG A 59 -10.45 -6.73 14.19
C ARG A 59 -9.23 -5.98 13.66
N ARG A 60 -8.11 -6.69 13.54
CA ARG A 60 -6.93 -6.18 12.85
C ARG A 60 -7.27 -6.05 11.37
N SER A 61 -7.07 -4.86 10.80
CA SER A 61 -7.28 -4.67 9.37
C SER A 61 -6.12 -5.30 8.62
N GLU A 62 -6.35 -6.43 7.94
CA GLU A 62 -5.40 -7.01 6.96
C GLU A 62 -5.17 -6.09 5.73
N ARG A 63 -5.95 -5.00 5.65
CA ARG A 63 -6.20 -4.18 4.46
C ARG A 63 -5.04 -3.31 3.98
N ALA A 64 -3.88 -3.34 4.61
CA ALA A 64 -2.70 -2.59 4.14
C ALA A 64 -1.69 -3.45 3.36
N SER A 65 -1.96 -4.74 3.13
CA SER A 65 -0.96 -5.67 2.57
C SER A 65 -1.37 -6.46 1.32
N ARG A 66 -2.61 -6.35 0.84
CA ARG A 66 -3.04 -6.96 -0.42
C ARG A 66 -3.89 -5.97 -1.21
N LEU A 67 -3.59 -5.85 -2.51
CA LEU A 67 -4.46 -5.13 -3.44
C LEU A 67 -5.90 -5.63 -3.28
N ASP A 68 -6.88 -4.74 -3.38
CA ASP A 68 -8.25 -5.21 -3.49
C ASP A 68 -8.44 -6.00 -4.79
N GLU A 69 -9.47 -6.85 -4.82
CA GLU A 69 -9.74 -7.75 -5.94
C GLU A 69 -9.96 -6.99 -7.26
N ALA A 70 -10.53 -5.79 -7.19
CA ALA A 70 -10.78 -4.93 -8.34
C ALA A 70 -9.47 -4.41 -8.95
N GLU A 71 -8.52 -3.96 -8.12
CA GLU A 71 -7.21 -3.50 -8.57
C GLU A 71 -6.36 -4.67 -9.08
N HIS A 72 -6.41 -5.84 -8.42
CA HIS A 72 -5.76 -7.05 -8.94
C HIS A 72 -6.29 -7.41 -10.34
N ALA A 73 -7.62 -7.45 -10.51
CA ALA A 73 -8.25 -7.74 -11.81
C ALA A 73 -7.86 -6.70 -12.88
N ARG A 74 -7.84 -5.41 -12.53
CA ARG A 74 -7.41 -4.33 -13.43
C ARG A 74 -5.97 -4.53 -13.90
N ARG A 75 -5.04 -4.83 -12.97
CA ARG A 75 -3.63 -5.07 -13.31
C ARG A 75 -3.46 -6.29 -14.19
N GLN A 76 -4.17 -7.38 -13.87
CA GLN A 76 -4.15 -8.60 -14.68
C GLN A 76 -4.58 -8.31 -16.12
N GLN A 77 -5.67 -7.56 -16.30
CA GLN A 77 -6.14 -7.15 -17.63
C GLN A 77 -5.07 -6.39 -18.41
N VAL A 78 -4.40 -5.42 -17.79
CA VAL A 78 -3.33 -4.63 -18.43
C VAL A 78 -2.17 -5.52 -18.88
N VAL A 79 -1.76 -6.48 -18.05
CA VAL A 79 -0.67 -7.42 -18.40
C VAL A 79 -1.10 -8.34 -19.54
N ASP A 80 -2.32 -8.86 -19.50
CA ASP A 80 -2.84 -9.75 -20.54
C ASP A 80 -2.96 -9.03 -21.89
N GLU A 81 -3.42 -7.78 -21.91
CA GLU A 81 -3.47 -6.94 -23.10
C GLU A 81 -2.07 -6.67 -23.66
N ALA A 82 -1.10 -6.33 -22.81
CA ALA A 82 0.28 -6.08 -23.23
C ALA A 82 0.94 -7.34 -23.85
N ARG A 83 0.73 -8.50 -23.22
CA ARG A 83 1.23 -9.81 -23.72
C ARG A 83 0.56 -10.18 -25.03
N THR A 84 -0.76 -10.01 -25.11
CA THR A 84 -1.54 -10.28 -26.33
C THR A 84 -1.09 -9.39 -27.48
N SER A 85 -0.91 -8.09 -27.25
CA SER A 85 -0.42 -7.16 -28.28
C SER A 85 0.96 -7.57 -28.80
N THR A 86 1.88 -7.92 -27.90
CA THR A 86 3.23 -8.36 -28.26
C THR A 86 3.19 -9.67 -29.08
N ALA A 87 2.33 -10.61 -28.69
CA ALA A 87 2.16 -11.87 -29.41
C ALA A 87 1.55 -11.68 -30.81
N LEU A 88 0.61 -10.74 -30.96
CA LEU A 88 0.01 -10.40 -32.26
C LEU A 88 1.06 -9.82 -33.23
N GLU A 89 2.08 -9.14 -32.71
CA GLU A 89 3.22 -8.63 -33.49
C GLU A 89 4.30 -9.71 -33.75
N GLY A 90 4.07 -10.96 -33.32
CA GLY A 90 5.03 -12.06 -33.44
C GLY A 90 6.19 -11.97 -32.44
N GLY A 91 6.13 -11.04 -31.49
CA GLY A 91 7.10 -10.88 -30.42
C GLY A 91 6.77 -11.76 -29.21
N ARG A 92 7.78 -11.99 -28.36
CA ARG A 92 7.59 -12.55 -27.03
C ARG A 92 8.50 -11.82 -26.05
N ALA A 93 7.92 -11.24 -25.00
CA ALA A 93 8.70 -10.66 -23.91
C ALA A 93 9.47 -11.76 -23.17
N SER A 94 10.61 -11.39 -22.58
CA SER A 94 11.43 -12.33 -21.81
C SER A 94 10.69 -12.81 -20.54
N ASP A 95 11.01 -14.00 -20.06
CA ASP A 95 10.40 -14.53 -18.82
C ASP A 95 10.68 -13.61 -17.61
N ALA A 96 11.84 -12.95 -17.57
CA ALA A 96 12.16 -11.93 -16.57
C ALA A 96 11.25 -10.68 -16.65
N THR A 97 10.74 -10.35 -17.84
CA THR A 97 9.75 -9.27 -18.01
C THR A 97 8.38 -9.72 -17.51
N HIS A 98 8.00 -10.97 -17.76
CA HIS A 98 6.77 -11.54 -17.23
C HIS A 98 6.78 -11.63 -15.70
N GLU A 99 7.91 -12.00 -15.10
CA GLU A 99 8.05 -12.07 -13.64
C GLU A 99 7.85 -10.69 -12.99
N LEU A 100 8.41 -9.62 -13.56
CA LEU A 100 8.17 -8.25 -13.07
C LEU A 100 6.70 -7.83 -13.21
N GLN A 101 6.03 -8.24 -14.29
CA GLN A 101 4.60 -7.99 -14.47
C GLN A 101 3.77 -8.75 -13.42
N ASP A 102 4.10 -10.01 -13.14
CA ASP A 102 3.38 -10.84 -12.17
C ASP A 102 3.56 -10.29 -10.74
N GLN A 103 4.76 -9.85 -10.37
CA GLN A 103 5.03 -9.17 -9.09
C GLN A 103 4.23 -7.85 -8.96
N TRP A 104 4.05 -7.10 -10.05
CA TRP A 104 3.22 -5.90 -10.05
C TRP A 104 1.73 -6.22 -9.90
N VAL A 105 1.24 -7.26 -10.56
CA VAL A 105 -0.15 -7.75 -10.43
C VAL A 105 -0.43 -8.23 -9.01
N ALA A 106 0.50 -8.95 -8.39
CA ALA A 106 0.39 -9.40 -7.00
C ALA A 106 0.42 -8.24 -5.98
N GLY A 107 0.98 -7.09 -6.38
CA GLY A 107 1.16 -5.93 -5.51
C GLY A 107 2.47 -5.93 -4.72
N ASP A 108 3.39 -6.84 -5.04
CA ASP A 108 4.70 -6.95 -4.39
C ASP A 108 5.63 -5.80 -4.78
N ILE A 109 5.41 -5.22 -5.97
CA ILE A 109 6.15 -4.05 -6.47
C ILE A 109 5.21 -2.98 -7.05
N THR A 110 5.68 -1.74 -7.09
CA THR A 110 4.96 -0.64 -7.73
C THR A 110 5.14 -0.64 -9.24
N LEU A 111 4.26 0.08 -9.95
CA LEU A 111 4.37 0.26 -11.40
C LEU A 111 5.72 0.90 -11.80
N GLU A 112 6.21 1.85 -11.00
CA GLU A 112 7.50 2.50 -11.23
C GLU A 112 8.67 1.51 -11.09
N GLN A 113 8.63 0.65 -10.08
CA GLN A 113 9.62 -0.41 -9.87
C GLN A 113 9.60 -1.43 -11.01
N MET A 114 8.43 -1.83 -11.49
CA MET A 114 8.27 -2.69 -12.67
C MET A 114 8.90 -2.04 -13.91
N HIS A 115 8.55 -0.80 -14.23
CA HIS A 115 9.12 -0.07 -15.37
C HIS A 115 10.64 0.11 -15.28
N ALA A 116 11.17 0.40 -14.08
CA ALA A 116 12.60 0.49 -13.85
C ALA A 116 13.29 -0.87 -14.04
N GLY A 117 12.66 -1.97 -13.61
CA GLY A 117 13.12 -3.33 -13.83
C GLY A 117 13.19 -3.68 -15.33
N VAL A 118 12.11 -3.43 -16.07
CA VAL A 118 12.06 -3.68 -17.52
C VAL A 118 13.12 -2.88 -18.26
N ARG A 119 13.33 -1.60 -17.91
CA ARG A 119 14.41 -0.78 -18.50
C ARG A 119 15.81 -1.31 -18.21
N ARG A 120 16.03 -1.93 -17.05
CA ARG A 120 17.31 -2.59 -16.73
C ARG A 120 17.53 -3.87 -17.53
N LEU A 121 16.45 -4.62 -17.81
CA LEU A 121 16.51 -5.84 -18.62
C LEU A 121 16.75 -5.54 -20.10
N HIS A 122 16.20 -4.43 -20.59
CA HIS A 122 16.35 -3.96 -21.97
C HIS A 122 16.99 -2.57 -21.95
N PRO A 123 18.29 -2.46 -21.61
CA PRO A 123 18.97 -1.19 -21.69
C PRO A 123 18.93 -0.77 -23.16
N SER A 124 18.18 0.30 -23.47
CA SER A 124 18.18 0.89 -24.80
C SER A 124 19.63 1.24 -25.14
N THR A 125 20.20 0.60 -26.15
CA THR A 125 21.39 1.09 -26.85
C THR A 125 20.97 2.34 -27.62
N ALA A 126 20.91 3.46 -26.91
CA ALA A 126 20.91 4.78 -27.54
C ALA A 126 22.38 5.16 -27.75
N ASP A 127 22.87 4.94 -28.98
CA ASP A 127 23.93 5.76 -29.59
C ASP A 127 23.27 6.96 -30.28
#